data_AF-A0A2M8EHN0-F1
#
_entry.id   AF-A0A2M8EHN0-F1
#
_cell.length_a   1.000
_cell.length_b   1.000
_cell.length_c   1.000
_cell.angle_alpha   90.00
_cell.angle_beta   90.00
_cell.angle_gamma   90.00
#
_symmetry.space_group_name_H-M   'P 1'
#
loop_
_entity.id
_entity.type
_entity.pdbx_description
1 polymer ?
#
loop_
_entity_poly.entity_id
_entity_poly.type
_entity_poly.pdbx_seq_one_letter_code
_entity_poly.pdbx_strand_id
1 'polypeptide(L)'
;MSAHTTTDKAQALHAIRQATPGTSTQAQCERIRAALAQFSITTFEAMRHLDCYDPRARVMQLRRQGECIDTHWQTVTTESGDRHRVGLYVLGASHGERP
;
A
#
# COMPACT_ATOMS: atom_id res chain seq x y z
N MET A 1 -6.99 -16.15 -9.50
CA MET A 1 -6.37 -15.07 -10.28
C MET A 1 -5.23 -14.53 -9.43
N SER A 2 -4.00 -14.92 -9.77
CA SER A 2 -2.78 -14.49 -9.07
C SER A 2 -2.67 -12.97 -9.16
N ALA A 3 -2.35 -12.32 -8.03
CA ALA A 3 -2.16 -10.87 -7.97
C ALA A 3 -0.86 -10.49 -8.71
N HIS A 4 -0.91 -10.51 -10.04
CA HIS A 4 0.13 -9.93 -10.87
C HIS A 4 -0.09 -8.42 -10.84
N THR A 5 0.76 -7.72 -10.09
CA THR A 5 0.93 -6.28 -10.25
C THR A 5 1.23 -6.04 -11.73
N THR A 6 0.40 -5.24 -12.40
CA THR A 6 0.66 -4.88 -13.80
C THR A 6 1.98 -4.13 -13.90
N THR A 7 2.68 -4.27 -15.03
CA THR A 7 3.97 -3.59 -15.26
C THR A 7 3.85 -2.07 -15.04
N ASP A 8 2.77 -1.46 -15.54
CA ASP A 8 2.52 -0.03 -15.38
C ASP A 8 2.36 0.37 -13.91
N LYS A 9 1.61 -0.42 -13.13
CA LYS A 9 1.44 -0.17 -11.69
C LYS A 9 2.77 -0.33 -10.96
N ALA A 10 3.53 -1.39 -11.24
CA ALA A 10 4.84 -1.60 -10.64
C ALA A 10 5.80 -0.43 -10.93
N GLN A 11 5.81 0.06 -12.18
CA GLN A 11 6.61 1.22 -12.58
C GLN A 11 6.19 2.49 -11.84
N ALA A 12 4.89 2.75 -11.71
CA ALA A 12 4.37 3.89 -10.94
C ALA A 12 4.78 3.80 -9.45
N LEU A 13 4.68 2.61 -8.84
CA LEU A 13 5.11 2.39 -7.46
C LEU A 13 6.63 2.62 -7.28
N HIS A 14 7.45 2.17 -8.23
CA HIS A 14 8.89 2.46 -8.19
C HIS A 14 9.18 3.97 -8.34
N ALA A 15 8.45 4.69 -9.20
CA ALA A 15 8.59 6.13 -9.34
C ALA A 15 8.28 6.86 -8.01
N ILE A 16 7.21 6.45 -7.30
CA ILE A 16 6.87 6.98 -5.98
C ILE A 16 8.00 6.73 -4.97
N ARG A 17 8.58 5.52 -4.98
CA ARG A 17 9.73 5.20 -4.12
C ARG A 17 10.93 6.12 -4.38
N GLN A 18 11.26 6.38 -5.64
CA GLN A 18 12.38 7.24 -6.01
C GLN A 18 12.13 8.72 -5.68
N ALA A 19 10.88 9.18 -5.79
CA ALA A 19 10.50 10.56 -5.48
C ALA A 19 10.64 10.89 -3.98
N THR A 20 10.47 9.90 -3.10
CA THR A 20 10.61 10.07 -1.64
C THR A 20 11.76 9.19 -1.14
N PRO A 21 13.02 9.64 -1.20
CA PRO A 21 14.18 8.83 -0.79
C PRO A 21 14.28 8.64 0.75
N GLY A 22 15.14 7.70 1.17
CA GLY A 22 15.42 7.41 2.58
C GLY A 22 14.56 6.29 3.17
N THR A 23 14.87 5.87 4.39
CA THR A 23 14.21 4.73 5.06
C THR A 23 13.43 5.14 6.31
N SER A 24 13.28 6.44 6.55
CA SER A 24 12.58 6.96 7.72
C SER A 24 11.12 6.50 7.74
N THR A 25 10.55 6.46 8.95
CA THR A 25 9.13 6.18 9.14
C THR A 25 8.25 7.12 8.30
N GLN A 26 8.59 8.41 8.29
CA GLN A 26 7.85 9.43 7.55
C GLN A 26 7.91 9.19 6.03
N ALA A 27 9.09 8.89 5.48
CA ALA A 27 9.26 8.60 4.05
C ALA A 27 8.43 7.37 3.64
N GLN A 28 8.44 6.31 4.45
CA GLN A 28 7.64 5.11 4.17
C GLN A 28 6.12 5.38 4.23
N CYS A 29 5.67 6.18 5.20
CA CYS A 29 4.28 6.62 5.29
C CYS A 29 3.86 7.45 4.07
N GLU A 30 4.70 8.39 3.64
CA GLU A 30 4.44 9.24 2.48
C GLU A 30 4.35 8.44 1.18
N ARG A 31 5.24 7.46 0.97
CA ARG A 31 5.14 6.54 -0.19
C ARG A 31 3.84 5.76 -0.21
N ILE A 32 3.40 5.24 0.94
CA ILE A 32 2.13 4.50 1.04
C ILE A 32 0.96 5.44 0.73
N ARG A 33 0.94 6.65 1.29
CA ARG A 33 -0.08 7.65 1.00
C ARG A 33 -0.13 8.00 -0.50
N ALA A 34 1.02 8.30 -1.09
CA ALA A 34 1.14 8.64 -2.51
C ALA A 34 0.69 7.49 -3.44
N ALA A 35 0.95 6.25 -3.05
CA ALA A 35 0.49 5.07 -3.78
C ALA A 35 -1.02 4.87 -3.62
N LEU A 36 -1.56 5.00 -2.41
CA LEU A 36 -2.98 4.87 -2.10
C LEU A 36 -3.85 5.92 -2.80
N ALA A 37 -3.31 7.11 -3.05
CA ALA A 37 -3.97 8.15 -3.83
C ALA A 37 -4.19 7.77 -5.31
N GLN A 38 -3.43 6.79 -5.83
CA GLN A 38 -3.48 6.38 -7.24
C GLN A 38 -4.05 4.98 -7.41
N PHE A 39 -3.77 4.07 -6.48
CA PHE A 39 -4.12 2.66 -6.58
C PHE A 39 -4.42 2.06 -5.21
N SER A 40 -5.29 1.05 -5.18
CA SER A 40 -5.30 0.11 -4.05
C SER A 40 -4.01 -0.70 -4.05
N ILE A 41 -3.35 -0.87 -2.91
CA ILE A 41 -2.08 -1.61 -2.81
C ILE A 41 -2.16 -2.75 -1.81
N THR A 42 -1.57 -3.88 -2.15
CA THR A 42 -1.43 -5.01 -1.22
C THR A 42 -0.24 -4.81 -0.30
N THR A 43 -0.22 -5.53 0.83
CA THR A 43 0.97 -5.62 1.69
C THR A 43 2.22 -6.03 0.90
N PHE A 44 2.10 -6.96 -0.05
CA PHE A 44 3.23 -7.37 -0.88
C PHE A 44 3.70 -6.30 -1.84
N GLU A 45 2.79 -5.55 -2.47
CA GLU A 45 3.18 -4.44 -3.34
C GLU A 45 3.91 -3.34 -2.55
N ALA A 46 3.42 -3.02 -1.35
CA ALA A 46 4.08 -2.04 -0.49
C ALA A 46 5.48 -2.50 -0.05
N MET A 47 5.66 -3.79 0.27
CA MET A 47 6.97 -4.33 0.62
C MET A 47 7.92 -4.37 -0.59
N ARG A 48 7.46 -4.90 -1.72
CA ARG A 48 8.32 -5.19 -2.90
C ARG A 48 8.65 -3.93 -3.70
N HIS A 49 7.70 -3.01 -3.86
CA HIS A 49 7.84 -1.86 -4.77
C HIS A 49 8.07 -0.53 -4.06
N LEU A 50 7.44 -0.32 -2.89
CA LEU A 50 7.60 0.93 -2.11
C LEU A 50 8.74 0.87 -1.09
N ASP A 51 9.38 -0.29 -0.94
CA ASP A 51 10.46 -0.51 0.03
C ASP A 51 10.03 -0.16 1.46
N CYS A 52 8.80 -0.58 1.80
CA CYS A 52 8.23 -0.42 3.13
C CYS A 52 8.32 -1.75 3.88
N TYR A 53 9.13 -1.80 4.93
CA TYR A 53 9.41 -3.03 5.66
C TYR A 53 8.18 -3.57 6.41
N ASP A 54 7.42 -2.69 7.06
CA ASP A 54 6.16 -3.06 7.75
C ASP A 54 5.00 -2.14 7.32
N PRO A 55 4.31 -2.50 6.21
CA PRO A 55 3.19 -1.71 5.70
C PRO A 55 2.02 -1.62 6.68
N ARG A 56 1.81 -2.64 7.52
CA ARG A 56 0.71 -2.66 8.49
C ARG A 56 0.91 -1.57 9.54
N ALA A 57 2.13 -1.45 10.06
CA ALA A 57 2.48 -0.38 10.99
C ALA A 57 2.31 1.01 10.36
N ARG A 58 2.73 1.18 9.09
CA ARG A 58 2.59 2.48 8.40
C ARG A 58 1.13 2.85 8.14
N VAL A 59 0.32 1.93 7.65
CA VAL A 59 -1.13 2.16 7.46
C VAL A 59 -1.81 2.52 8.78
N MET A 60 -1.44 1.85 9.88
CA MET A 60 -1.93 2.22 11.22
C MET A 60 -1.51 3.63 11.63
N GLN A 61 -0.30 4.07 11.29
CA GLN A 61 0.15 5.44 11.55
C GLN A 61 -0.66 6.46 10.74
N LEU A 62 -0.89 6.21 9.44
CA LEU A 62 -1.70 7.09 8.59
C LEU A 62 -3.16 7.19 9.10
N ARG A 63 -3.76 6.06 9.52
CA ARG A 63 -5.09 6.05 10.15
C ARG A 63 -5.14 6.89 11.42
N ARG A 64 -4.12 6.80 12.27
CA ARG A 64 -4.00 7.62 13.48
C ARG A 64 -3.84 9.12 13.17
N GLN A 65 -3.33 9.46 11.99
CA GLN A 65 -3.25 10.83 11.48
C GLN A 65 -4.59 11.30 10.87
N GLY A 66 -5.62 10.46 10.85
CA GLY A 66 -6.96 10.80 10.36
C GLY A 66 -7.26 10.32 8.94
N GLU A 67 -6.37 9.56 8.29
CA GLU A 67 -6.63 9.05 6.95
C GLU A 67 -7.59 7.85 6.96
N CYS A 68 -8.62 7.93 6.12
CA CYS A 68 -9.56 6.85 5.89
C CYS A 68 -8.92 5.80 4.96
N ILE A 69 -8.36 4.74 5.54
CA ILE A 69 -7.78 3.64 4.77
C ILE A 69 -8.50 2.36 5.17
N ASP A 70 -9.17 1.73 4.21
CA ASP A 70 -9.84 0.44 4.39
C ASP A 70 -8.87 -0.72 4.15
N THR A 71 -9.15 -1.87 4.77
CA THR A 71 -8.40 -3.11 4.52
C THR A 71 -9.36 -4.22 4.12
N HIS A 72 -9.25 -4.62 2.86
CA HIS A 72 -9.84 -5.87 2.39
C HIS A 72 -8.79 -6.97 2.47
N TRP A 73 -9.25 -8.23 2.51
CA TRP A 73 -8.35 -9.36 2.53
C TRP A 73 -8.42 -10.11 1.22
N GLN A 74 -7.25 -10.42 0.66
CA GLN A 74 -7.12 -11.19 -0.56
C GLN A 74 -6.22 -12.39 -0.31
N THR A 75 -6.59 -13.53 -0.91
CA THR A 75 -5.73 -14.71 -0.91
C THR A 75 -4.87 -14.68 -2.15
N VAL A 76 -3.55 -14.68 -1.95
CA VAL A 76 -2.55 -14.69 -3.01
C VAL A 76 -1.75 -15.99 -2.94
N THR A 77 -1.45 -16.56 -4.10
CA THR A 77 -0.52 -17.68 -4.20
C THR A 77 0.90 -17.11 -4.23
N THR A 78 1.75 -17.56 -3.31
CA THR A 78 3.16 -17.18 -3.30
C THR A 78 3.95 -17.97 -4.34
N GLU A 79 5.20 -17.56 -4.57
CA GLU A 79 6.13 -18.24 -5.48
C GLU A 79 6.40 -19.70 -5.06
N SER A 80 6.23 -20.03 -3.77
CA SER A 80 6.32 -21.40 -3.25
C SER A 80 5.09 -22.27 -3.55
N GLY A 81 4.04 -21.70 -4.14
CA GLY A 81 2.77 -22.39 -4.41
C GLY A 81 1.75 -22.36 -3.26
N ASP A 82 2.14 -21.82 -2.10
CA ASP A 82 1.27 -21.71 -0.93
C ASP A 82 0.31 -20.51 -1.02
N ARG A 83 -0.86 -20.65 -0.40
CA ARG A 83 -1.86 -19.57 -0.33
C ARG A 83 -1.70 -18.76 0.95
N HIS A 84 -1.45 -17.47 0.79
CA HIS A 84 -1.34 -16.53 1.89
C HIS A 84 -2.44 -15.48 1.82
N ARG A 85 -2.97 -15.09 2.98
CA ARG A 85 -3.92 -14.00 3.09
C ARG A 85 -3.13 -12.70 3.28
N VAL A 86 -3.28 -11.76 2.36
CA VAL A 86 -2.66 -10.44 2.41
C VAL A 86 -3.71 -9.34 2.49
N GLY A 87 -3.36 -8.25 3.15
CA GLY A 87 -4.18 -7.05 3.18
C GLY A 87 -4.10 -6.32 1.84
N LEU A 88 -5.24 -5.90 1.31
CA LEU A 88 -5.40 -4.91 0.26
C LEU A 88 -5.87 -3.61 0.92
N TYR A 89 -5.02 -2.61 0.88
CA TYR A 89 -5.29 -1.28 1.39
C TYR A 89 -5.91 -0.43 0.30
N VAL A 90 -6.99 0.27 0.64
CA VAL A 90 -7.72 1.16 -0.27
C VAL A 90 -7.90 2.49 0.45
N LEU A 91 -7.64 3.59 -0.25
CA LEU A 91 -8.00 4.90 0.28
C LEU A 91 -9.53 5.01 0.24
N GLY A 92 -10.15 5.05 1.41
CA GLY A 92 -11.58 5.30 1.52
C GLY A 92 -11.87 6.76 1.18
N ALA A 93 -13.10 7.03 0.72
CA ALA A 93 -13.59 8.39 0.73
C ALA A 93 -13.55 8.86 2.19
N SER A 94 -12.78 9.91 2.46
CA SER A 94 -12.95 10.66 3.70
C SER A 94 -14.45 10.91 3.83
N HIS A 95 -15.08 10.50 4.93
CA HIS A 95 -16.42 10.97 5.25
C HIS A 95 -16.31 12.48 5.51
N GLY A 96 -16.18 13.25 4.43
CA GLY A 96 -16.50 14.66 4.37
C GLY A 96 -18.02 14.76 4.29
N GLU A 97 -18.70 14.29 5.32
CA GLU A 97 -20.08 14.67 5.58
C GLU A 97 -20.03 16.05 6.24
N ARG A 98 -19.96 17.07 5.40
CA ARG A 98 -20.79 18.28 5.55
C ARG A 98 -21.88 18.09 4.48
N PRO A 99 -23.17 18.08 4.83
CA PRO A 99 -23.84 19.01 5.74
C PRO A 99 -24.43 18.40 7.03
#